data_AF-A0A957M2P7-F1
#
_entry.id   AF-A0A957M2P7-F1
#
_cell.length_a   1.000
_cell.length_b   1.000
_cell.length_c   1.000
_cell.angle_alpha   90.00
_cell.angle_beta   90.00
_cell.angle_gamma   90.00
#
_symmetry.space_group_name_H-M   'P 1'
#
loop_
_entity.id
_entity.type
_entity.pdbx_description
1 polymer ?
#
loop_
_entity_poly.entity_id
_entity_poly.type
_entity_poly.pdbx_seq_one_letter_code
_entity_poly.pdbx_strand_id
1 'polypeptide(L)'
;KLNMAQLSHDFAVEYTQPFQSKTMLDVFCVTVALMFGTAGLPHVITRFYTVPNVRAARYSAGWALLFIAILYTTAPAIAAFARYNIFDTLDNATIVNVIAGDKQDVYELQYSDGTPVTWATSWQHTGLLAFVDKNGDGKIEFRPGAAFNGTDFKSPSDNANEVYFDRDIIVLANPEIAQLAPIVIALVAAGGLAAALSTASGLLLAMSSAVSHDIYYRVIRPDATESQRLLAGRIMILLAILLAGWFGIHPPGFVGQVVAIAFGLAAASNFPPILLGIFDKRTNSTGAIAGLLVGFGFTFIMVLLMKSDAIFGTATPIVPDFFGISAEGIGAIGMVLNLVIAYAVSRMTPPPPQEIQDLVESVRLPSGIGEAAAH
;
A
#
# COMPACT_ATOMS: atom_id res chain seq x y z
N LYS A 1 -16.35 18.13 -15.63
CA LYS A 1 -17.38 17.07 -15.69
C LYS A 1 -17.47 16.31 -14.38
N LEU A 2 -16.43 15.59 -13.92
CA LEU A 2 -16.49 14.87 -12.65
C LEU A 2 -16.81 15.74 -11.42
N ASN A 3 -16.22 16.92 -11.26
CA ASN A 3 -16.57 17.81 -10.14
C ASN A 3 -18.04 18.23 -10.15
N MET A 4 -18.60 18.50 -11.34
CA MET A 4 -20.00 18.86 -11.50
C MET A 4 -20.92 17.68 -11.18
N ALA A 5 -20.57 16.47 -11.67
CA ALA A 5 -21.29 15.25 -11.33
C ALA A 5 -21.25 14.99 -9.82
N GLN A 6 -20.10 15.16 -9.18
CA GLN A 6 -19.98 14.96 -7.73
C GLN A 6 -20.87 15.94 -6.94
N LEU A 7 -20.84 17.23 -7.28
CA LEU A 7 -21.70 18.24 -6.65
C LEU A 7 -23.20 18.00 -6.92
N SER A 8 -23.57 17.47 -8.09
CA SER A 8 -24.96 17.18 -8.43
C SER A 8 -25.54 15.95 -7.71
N HIS A 9 -24.68 15.11 -7.14
CA HIS A 9 -25.06 13.93 -6.35
C HIS A 9 -24.87 14.18 -4.84
N ASP A 10 -25.03 15.43 -4.41
CA ASP A 10 -24.97 15.89 -3.02
C ASP A 10 -23.65 15.66 -2.28
N PHE A 11 -22.55 15.37 -2.99
CA PHE A 11 -21.23 15.39 -2.35
C PHE A 11 -20.85 16.84 -2.08
N ALA A 12 -20.56 17.14 -0.81
CA ALA A 12 -20.27 18.49 -0.32
C ALA A 12 -18.99 19.13 -0.91
N VAL A 13 -18.18 18.37 -1.67
CA VAL A 13 -16.83 18.76 -2.06
C VAL A 13 -16.55 18.29 -3.49
N GLU A 14 -15.82 19.10 -4.28
CA GLU A 14 -15.41 18.72 -5.63
C GLU A 14 -14.37 17.59 -5.62
N TYR A 15 -14.41 16.64 -6.55
CA TYR A 15 -13.45 15.51 -6.57
C TYR A 15 -11.97 15.93 -6.58
N THR A 16 -11.62 17.02 -7.28
CA THR A 16 -10.22 17.47 -7.39
C THR A 16 -9.75 18.35 -6.23
N GLN A 17 -10.62 18.69 -5.27
CA GLN A 17 -10.20 19.53 -4.14
C GLN A 17 -9.19 18.76 -3.28
N PRO A 18 -8.05 19.37 -2.91
CA PRO A 18 -7.06 18.69 -2.07
C PRO A 18 -7.55 18.56 -0.62
N PHE A 19 -7.03 17.56 0.10
CA PHE A 19 -7.19 17.40 1.57
C PHE A 19 -8.64 17.26 2.07
N GLN A 20 -9.52 16.56 1.34
CA GLN A 20 -10.93 16.40 1.75
C GLN A 20 -11.11 15.44 2.91
N SER A 21 -10.45 14.28 2.83
CA SER A 21 -10.61 13.18 3.79
C SER A 21 -9.53 13.16 4.87
N LYS A 22 -8.41 13.85 4.63
CA LYS A 22 -7.23 13.88 5.48
C LYS A 22 -6.66 15.28 5.49
N THR A 23 -6.12 15.70 6.65
CA THR A 23 -5.47 17.00 6.79
C THR A 23 -4.23 17.10 5.89
N MET A 24 -3.81 18.32 5.55
CA MET A 24 -2.58 18.54 4.77
C MET A 24 -1.36 17.90 5.43
N LEU A 25 -1.29 17.99 6.76
CA LEU A 25 -0.23 17.41 7.55
C LEU A 25 -0.23 15.88 7.44
N ASP A 26 -1.39 15.23 7.56
CA ASP A 26 -1.50 13.78 7.43
C ASP A 26 -1.07 13.30 6.04
N VAL A 27 -1.57 13.94 4.98
CA VAL A 27 -1.19 13.59 3.60
C VAL A 27 0.30 13.75 3.37
N PHE A 28 0.91 14.81 3.91
CA PHE A 28 2.35 15.00 3.86
C PHE A 28 3.11 13.88 4.60
N CYS A 29 2.70 13.54 5.83
CA CYS A 29 3.30 12.47 6.61
C CYS A 29 3.16 11.09 5.93
N VAL A 30 1.99 10.77 5.38
CA VAL A 30 1.77 9.56 4.57
C VAL A 30 2.70 9.54 3.37
N THR A 31 2.83 10.66 2.66
CA THR A 31 3.72 10.76 1.49
C THR A 31 5.18 10.51 1.86
N VAL A 32 5.64 11.16 2.94
CA VAL A 32 6.99 10.97 3.50
C VAL A 32 7.22 9.51 3.90
N ALA A 33 6.27 8.91 4.62
CA ALA A 33 6.34 7.52 5.05
C ALA A 33 6.42 6.55 3.85
N LEU A 34 5.63 6.76 2.81
CA LEU A 34 5.67 5.95 1.59
C LEU A 34 7.01 6.11 0.85
N MET A 35 7.47 7.33 0.64
CA MET A 35 8.73 7.61 -0.07
C MET A 35 9.93 7.00 0.65
N PHE A 36 10.12 7.32 1.92
CA PHE A 36 11.27 6.82 2.67
C PHE A 36 11.14 5.34 3.04
N GLY A 37 9.91 4.85 3.18
CA GLY A 37 9.62 3.43 3.31
C GLY A 37 10.14 2.64 2.11
N THR A 38 9.86 3.09 0.89
CA THR A 38 10.37 2.42 -0.33
C THR A 38 11.89 2.43 -0.39
N ALA A 39 12.52 3.55 -0.02
CA ALA A 39 13.98 3.68 0.01
C ALA A 39 14.65 2.80 1.07
N GLY A 40 13.95 2.50 2.18
CA GLY A 40 14.44 1.64 3.25
C GLY A 40 14.35 0.13 2.97
N LEU A 41 13.77 -0.31 1.85
CA LEU A 41 13.56 -1.72 1.59
C LEU A 41 14.73 -2.35 0.77
N PRO A 42 15.38 -3.42 1.27
CA PRO A 42 16.56 -4.02 0.62
C PRO A 42 16.31 -4.61 -0.78
N HIS A 43 15.07 -4.99 -1.10
CA HIS A 43 14.71 -5.70 -2.33
C HIS A 43 14.99 -4.93 -3.63
N VAL A 44 15.06 -3.59 -3.58
CA VAL A 44 15.43 -2.77 -4.74
C VAL A 44 16.96 -2.68 -4.86
N ILE A 45 17.66 -2.54 -3.74
CA ILE A 45 19.12 -2.38 -3.70
C ILE A 45 19.81 -3.63 -4.24
N THR A 46 19.34 -4.82 -3.87
CA THR A 46 19.93 -6.10 -4.32
C THR A 46 19.88 -6.29 -5.84
N ARG A 47 18.91 -5.69 -6.52
CA ARG A 47 18.80 -5.73 -8.00
C ARG A 47 19.86 -4.89 -8.71
N PHE A 48 20.45 -3.89 -8.05
CA PHE A 48 21.55 -3.13 -8.63
C PHE A 48 22.88 -3.89 -8.56
N TYR A 49 23.02 -4.83 -7.61
CA TYR A 49 24.22 -5.66 -7.46
C TYR A 49 24.31 -6.84 -8.43
N THR A 50 23.24 -7.17 -9.14
CA THR A 50 23.25 -8.23 -10.15
C THR A 50 23.74 -7.75 -11.52
N VAL A 51 23.99 -6.44 -11.69
CA VAL A 51 24.46 -5.85 -12.94
C VAL A 51 25.98 -5.66 -12.88
N PRO A 52 26.76 -6.11 -13.88
CA PRO A 52 28.22 -6.08 -13.82
C PRO A 52 28.83 -4.67 -13.90
N ASN A 53 28.08 -3.67 -14.38
CA ASN A 53 28.59 -2.33 -14.69
C ASN A 53 27.70 -1.21 -14.12
N VAL A 54 28.31 -0.17 -13.56
CA VAL A 54 27.61 1.02 -13.00
C VAL A 54 26.76 1.74 -14.05
N ARG A 55 27.25 1.85 -15.30
CA ARG A 55 26.49 2.48 -16.40
C ARG A 55 25.19 1.72 -16.69
N ALA A 56 25.25 0.39 -16.72
CA ALA A 56 24.08 -0.44 -16.96
C ALA A 56 23.10 -0.39 -15.78
N ALA A 57 23.60 -0.31 -14.54
CA ALA A 57 22.76 -0.10 -13.36
C ALA A 57 21.98 1.23 -13.44
N ARG A 58 22.64 2.33 -13.84
CA ARG A 58 21.99 3.63 -14.04
C ARG A 58 20.96 3.62 -15.18
N TYR A 59 21.26 2.93 -16.28
CA TYR A 59 20.32 2.79 -17.40
C TYR A 59 19.07 1.99 -16.99
N SER A 60 19.25 0.90 -16.25
CA SER A 60 18.15 0.12 -15.67
C SER A 60 17.29 0.95 -14.72
N ALA A 61 17.92 1.76 -13.85
CA ALA A 61 17.20 2.69 -12.98
C ALA A 61 16.37 3.71 -13.77
N GLY A 62 16.91 4.21 -14.90
CA GLY A 62 16.19 5.13 -15.78
C GLY A 62 14.92 4.52 -16.37
N TRP A 63 14.98 3.27 -16.86
CA TRP A 63 13.81 2.55 -17.34
C TRP A 63 12.78 2.31 -16.22
N ALA A 64 13.25 1.89 -15.04
CA ALA A 64 12.37 1.71 -13.89
C ALA A 64 11.63 2.99 -13.53
N LEU A 65 12.34 4.13 -13.48
CA LEU A 65 11.75 5.43 -13.18
C LEU A 65 10.73 5.86 -14.25
N LEU A 66 11.01 5.60 -15.53
CA LEU A 66 10.08 5.88 -16.63
C LEU A 66 8.77 5.11 -16.46
N PHE A 67 8.83 3.79 -16.21
CA PHE A 67 7.63 2.97 -16.03
C PHE A 67 6.85 3.36 -14.76
N ILE A 68 7.54 3.69 -13.67
CA ILE A 68 6.91 4.21 -12.44
C ILE A 68 6.20 5.53 -12.73
N ALA A 69 6.84 6.45 -13.46
CA ALA A 69 6.24 7.74 -13.81
C ALA A 69 4.98 7.58 -14.67
N ILE A 70 4.99 6.66 -15.65
CA ILE A 70 3.82 6.33 -16.46
C ILE A 70 2.69 5.78 -15.57
N LEU A 71 3.00 4.84 -14.67
CA LEU A 71 2.01 4.23 -13.78
C LEU A 71 1.41 5.28 -12.83
N TYR A 72 2.22 6.10 -12.17
CA TYR A 72 1.73 7.10 -11.22
C TYR A 72 1.01 8.27 -11.88
N THR A 73 1.26 8.55 -13.16
CA THR A 73 0.48 9.55 -13.90
C THR A 73 -0.86 8.98 -14.37
N THR A 74 -0.92 7.70 -14.74
CA THR A 74 -2.15 7.08 -15.26
C THR A 74 -3.11 6.61 -14.17
N ALA A 75 -2.62 6.17 -13.00
CA ALA A 75 -3.48 5.65 -11.94
C ALA A 75 -4.51 6.68 -11.41
N PRO A 76 -4.17 7.95 -11.12
CA PRO A 76 -5.17 8.95 -10.72
C PRO A 76 -6.17 9.27 -11.83
N ALA A 77 -5.71 9.27 -13.09
CA ALA A 77 -6.60 9.49 -14.23
C ALA A 77 -7.63 8.37 -14.36
N ILE A 78 -7.20 7.11 -14.26
CA ILE A 78 -8.09 5.94 -14.28
C ILE A 78 -9.08 5.99 -13.10
N ALA A 79 -8.62 6.36 -11.90
CA ALA A 79 -9.50 6.50 -10.74
C ALA A 79 -10.59 7.57 -10.95
N ALA A 80 -10.23 8.72 -11.54
CA ALA A 80 -11.18 9.77 -11.87
C ALA A 80 -12.19 9.31 -12.95
N PHE A 81 -11.73 8.62 -13.99
CA PHE A 81 -12.62 8.05 -15.00
C PHE A 81 -13.56 6.99 -14.42
N ALA A 82 -13.06 6.11 -13.56
CA ALA A 82 -13.88 5.10 -12.92
C ALA A 82 -14.96 5.72 -12.03
N ARG A 83 -14.62 6.75 -11.26
CA ARG A 83 -15.61 7.49 -10.45
C ARG A 83 -16.66 8.17 -11.32
N TYR A 84 -16.26 8.77 -12.44
CA TYR A 84 -17.19 9.37 -13.39
C TYR A 84 -18.13 8.32 -14.01
N ASN A 85 -17.57 7.21 -14.50
CA ASN A 85 -18.35 6.15 -15.12
C ASN A 85 -19.37 5.55 -14.15
N ILE A 86 -19.01 5.37 -12.87
CA ILE A 86 -19.95 4.91 -11.84
C ILE A 86 -21.15 5.85 -11.73
N PHE A 87 -20.92 7.17 -11.63
CA PHE A 87 -22.04 8.13 -11.57
C PHE A 87 -22.88 8.10 -12.85
N ASP A 88 -22.26 8.06 -14.02
CA ASP A 88 -22.95 8.09 -15.31
C ASP A 88 -23.77 6.82 -15.58
N THR A 89 -23.36 5.67 -15.01
CA THR A 89 -23.94 4.36 -15.29
C THR A 89 -24.91 3.86 -14.22
N LEU A 90 -24.64 4.14 -12.95
CA LEU A 90 -25.46 3.64 -11.83
C LEU A 90 -26.52 4.65 -11.39
N ASP A 91 -26.26 5.95 -11.48
CA ASP A 91 -27.23 6.94 -10.98
C ASP A 91 -28.48 6.93 -11.87
N ASN A 92 -29.64 6.66 -11.26
CA ASN A 92 -30.93 6.44 -11.92
C ASN A 92 -31.06 5.13 -12.72
N ALA A 93 -30.18 4.16 -12.54
CA ALA A 93 -30.41 2.81 -13.09
C ALA A 93 -31.65 2.21 -12.44
N THR A 94 -32.59 1.70 -13.24
CA THR A 94 -33.87 1.16 -12.75
C THR A 94 -33.75 -0.31 -12.37
N ILE A 95 -34.33 -0.67 -11.24
CA ILE A 95 -34.43 -2.04 -10.76
C ILE A 95 -35.54 -2.75 -11.54
N VAL A 96 -35.17 -3.80 -12.28
CA VAL A 96 -36.11 -4.62 -13.06
C VAL A 96 -36.57 -5.83 -12.26
N ASN A 97 -35.66 -6.42 -11.48
CA ASN A 97 -35.91 -7.64 -10.75
C ASN A 97 -34.97 -7.73 -9.53
N VAL A 98 -35.44 -8.40 -8.48
CA VAL A 98 -34.68 -8.65 -7.26
C VAL A 98 -34.69 -10.14 -7.00
N ILE A 99 -33.51 -10.75 -7.08
CA ILE A 99 -33.31 -12.18 -6.87
C ILE A 99 -32.78 -12.36 -5.44
N ALA A 100 -33.54 -13.07 -4.60
CA ALA A 100 -33.09 -13.41 -3.26
C ALA A 100 -31.80 -14.24 -3.33
N GLY A 101 -30.70 -13.70 -2.81
CA GLY A 101 -29.40 -14.36 -2.79
C GLY A 101 -29.00 -14.82 -1.40
N ASP A 102 -28.04 -15.75 -1.34
CA ASP A 102 -27.65 -16.44 -0.09
C ASP A 102 -26.90 -15.51 0.89
N LYS A 103 -26.21 -14.49 0.37
CA LYS A 103 -25.48 -13.48 1.17
C LYS A 103 -26.14 -12.10 1.14
N GLN A 104 -26.74 -11.74 0.02
CA GLN A 104 -27.42 -10.48 -0.24
C GLN A 104 -28.39 -10.66 -1.41
N ASP A 105 -29.39 -9.79 -1.49
CA ASP A 105 -30.26 -9.73 -2.66
C ASP A 105 -29.48 -9.23 -3.88
N VAL A 106 -29.78 -9.80 -5.04
CA VAL A 106 -29.16 -9.45 -6.32
C VAL A 106 -30.15 -8.65 -7.13
N TYR A 107 -29.83 -7.39 -7.35
CA TYR A 107 -30.62 -6.44 -8.13
C TYR A 107 -30.22 -6.50 -9.59
N GLU A 108 -31.16 -6.85 -10.46
CA GLU A 108 -30.99 -6.73 -11.91
C GLU A 108 -31.36 -5.31 -12.33
N LEU A 109 -30.36 -4.55 -12.77
CA LEU A 109 -30.50 -3.16 -13.16
C LEU A 109 -30.60 -3.01 -14.68
N GLN A 110 -31.28 -1.96 -15.11
CA GLN A 110 -31.39 -1.55 -16.51
C GLN A 110 -31.04 -0.07 -16.62
N TYR A 111 -30.26 0.27 -17.65
CA TYR A 111 -29.94 1.65 -18.00
C TYR A 111 -31.19 2.38 -18.52
N SER A 112 -31.14 3.71 -18.57
CA SER A 112 -32.24 4.55 -19.08
C SER A 112 -32.64 4.26 -20.53
N ASP A 113 -31.76 3.64 -21.32
CA ASP A 113 -32.00 3.25 -22.72
C ASP A 113 -32.60 1.84 -22.86
N GLY A 114 -32.83 1.13 -21.74
CA GLY A 114 -33.36 -0.23 -21.74
C GLY A 114 -32.30 -1.32 -21.85
N THR A 115 -31.01 -1.01 -21.85
CA THR A 115 -29.96 -2.04 -21.87
C THR A 115 -29.72 -2.62 -20.46
N PRO A 116 -29.53 -3.95 -20.30
CA PRO A 116 -29.24 -4.54 -18.99
C PRO A 116 -27.82 -4.19 -18.48
N VAL A 117 -27.70 -3.91 -17.18
CA VAL A 117 -26.42 -3.63 -16.50
C VAL A 117 -25.77 -4.94 -16.04
N THR A 118 -25.28 -5.74 -16.99
CA THR A 118 -24.79 -7.11 -16.71
C THR A 118 -23.55 -7.18 -15.80
N TRP A 119 -22.68 -6.16 -15.85
CA TRP A 119 -21.50 -6.09 -14.99
C TRP A 119 -21.91 -6.02 -13.51
N ALA A 120 -22.93 -5.22 -13.18
CA ALA A 120 -23.36 -5.02 -11.80
C ALA A 120 -23.86 -6.32 -11.16
N THR A 121 -24.58 -7.16 -11.91
CA THR A 121 -25.02 -8.49 -11.44
C THR A 121 -23.82 -9.38 -11.11
N SER A 122 -22.79 -9.38 -11.97
CA SER A 122 -21.60 -10.22 -11.79
C SER A 122 -20.84 -9.85 -10.50
N TRP A 123 -20.65 -8.55 -10.25
CA TRP A 123 -19.97 -8.08 -9.03
C TRP A 123 -20.83 -8.24 -7.77
N GLN A 124 -22.16 -8.19 -7.87
CA GLN A 124 -23.04 -8.53 -6.74
C GLN A 124 -22.88 -9.99 -6.29
N HIS A 125 -22.70 -10.95 -7.20
CA HIS A 125 -22.44 -12.34 -6.81
C HIS A 125 -21.12 -12.52 -6.04
N THR A 126 -20.14 -11.64 -6.26
CA THR A 126 -18.87 -11.67 -5.50
C THR A 126 -19.00 -11.09 -4.09
N GLY A 127 -20.05 -10.31 -3.81
CA GLY A 127 -20.20 -9.55 -2.57
C GLY A 127 -19.33 -8.29 -2.48
N LEU A 128 -18.76 -7.83 -3.61
CA LEU A 128 -17.91 -6.64 -3.69
C LEU A 128 -18.68 -5.41 -4.22
N LEU A 129 -19.93 -5.63 -4.62
CA LEU A 129 -20.92 -4.62 -4.99
C LEU A 129 -22.24 -5.00 -4.31
N ALA A 130 -22.92 -4.04 -3.69
CA ALA A 130 -24.21 -4.26 -3.07
C ALA A 130 -25.09 -3.03 -3.23
N PHE A 131 -26.39 -3.26 -3.35
CA PHE A 131 -27.38 -2.21 -3.50
C PHE A 131 -28.46 -2.35 -2.42
N VAL A 132 -29.05 -1.22 -2.05
CA VAL A 132 -30.24 -1.18 -1.22
C VAL A 132 -31.09 0.00 -1.66
N ASP A 133 -32.29 -0.27 -2.16
CA ASP A 133 -33.28 0.77 -2.42
C ASP A 133 -33.87 1.24 -1.07
N LYS A 134 -33.47 2.44 -0.63
CA LYS A 134 -33.87 3.00 0.66
C LYS A 134 -35.10 3.88 0.53
N ASN A 135 -35.29 4.52 -0.62
CA ASN A 135 -36.40 5.45 -0.85
C ASN A 135 -37.63 4.77 -1.48
N GLY A 136 -37.49 3.53 -1.95
CA GLY A 136 -38.54 2.70 -2.55
C GLY A 136 -38.96 3.15 -3.95
N ASP A 137 -38.14 3.92 -4.65
CA ASP A 137 -38.48 4.50 -5.95
C ASP A 137 -38.14 3.57 -7.14
N GLY A 138 -37.54 2.41 -6.87
CA GLY A 138 -37.15 1.44 -7.88
C GLY A 138 -35.94 1.85 -8.71
N LYS A 139 -35.16 2.83 -8.24
CA LYS A 139 -33.90 3.25 -8.84
C LYS A 139 -32.78 3.12 -7.82
N ILE A 140 -31.55 3.20 -8.32
CA ILE A 140 -30.35 3.22 -7.50
C ILE A 140 -29.71 4.60 -7.56
N GLU A 141 -29.47 5.18 -6.39
CA GLU A 141 -28.83 6.48 -6.25
C GLU A 141 -27.49 6.40 -5.52
N PHE A 142 -26.42 6.90 -6.16
CA PHE A 142 -25.11 6.95 -5.52
C PHE A 142 -24.92 8.29 -4.81
N ARG A 143 -24.86 8.27 -3.47
CA ARG A 143 -24.77 9.47 -2.61
C ARG A 143 -23.61 9.35 -1.61
N PRO A 144 -23.27 10.41 -0.86
CA PRO A 144 -22.20 10.35 0.15
C PRO A 144 -22.55 9.43 1.33
N GLY A 145 -21.54 8.74 1.87
CA GLY A 145 -21.67 7.87 3.04
C GLY A 145 -21.59 6.39 2.70
N ALA A 146 -21.61 5.53 3.71
CA ALA A 146 -21.67 4.08 3.53
C ALA A 146 -23.12 3.65 3.31
N ALA A 147 -23.43 2.79 2.33
CA ALA A 147 -24.80 2.32 2.11
C ALA A 147 -25.33 1.42 3.25
N PHE A 148 -24.44 0.67 3.90
CA PHE A 148 -24.75 -0.26 4.98
C PHE A 148 -23.95 0.03 6.25
N ASN A 149 -24.54 -0.29 7.41
CA ASN A 149 -23.91 -0.29 8.72
C ASN A 149 -23.12 -1.61 8.91
N GLY A 150 -22.00 -1.73 8.21
CA GLY A 150 -21.15 -2.93 8.24
C GLY A 150 -20.99 -3.58 6.87
N THR A 151 -20.39 -4.77 6.85
CA THR A 151 -20.07 -5.52 5.62
C THR A 151 -20.99 -6.73 5.40
N ASP A 152 -22.05 -6.86 6.20
CA ASP A 152 -22.99 -7.98 6.13
C ASP A 152 -24.16 -7.72 5.16
N PHE A 153 -24.24 -6.51 4.58
CA PHE A 153 -25.27 -6.04 3.65
C PHE A 153 -26.71 -6.18 4.15
N LYS A 154 -26.91 -6.34 5.47
CA LYS A 154 -28.23 -6.56 6.07
C LYS A 154 -28.81 -5.34 6.74
N SER A 155 -27.96 -4.43 7.18
CA SER A 155 -28.35 -3.24 7.92
C SER A 155 -28.10 -2.00 7.07
N PRO A 156 -29.12 -1.44 6.39
CA PRO A 156 -28.96 -0.17 5.68
C PRO A 156 -28.58 0.93 6.66
N SER A 157 -27.74 1.87 6.21
CA SER A 157 -27.38 3.05 7.00
C SER A 157 -28.43 4.16 6.90
N ASP A 158 -28.37 5.13 7.82
CA ASP A 158 -29.32 6.25 7.87
C ASP A 158 -29.08 7.34 6.80
N ASN A 159 -28.00 7.26 6.02
CA ASN A 159 -27.72 8.21 4.94
C ASN A 159 -28.45 7.83 3.64
N ALA A 160 -28.49 8.76 2.68
CA ALA A 160 -29.15 8.58 1.39
C ALA A 160 -28.36 7.70 0.40
N ASN A 161 -27.19 7.16 0.75
CA ASN A 161 -26.42 6.33 -0.18
C ASN A 161 -26.99 4.93 -0.28
N GLU A 162 -27.23 4.46 -1.51
CA GLU A 162 -27.81 3.15 -1.81
C GLU A 162 -26.79 2.17 -2.40
N VAL A 163 -25.58 2.65 -2.73
CA VAL A 163 -24.54 1.85 -3.39
C VAL A 163 -23.37 1.59 -2.45
N TYR A 164 -23.10 0.31 -2.19
CA TYR A 164 -21.83 -0.14 -1.65
C TYR A 164 -20.95 -0.64 -2.78
N PHE A 165 -19.75 -0.08 -2.90
CA PHE A 165 -18.77 -0.45 -3.91
C PHE A 165 -17.41 -0.64 -3.24
N ASP A 166 -16.88 -1.86 -3.29
CA ASP A 166 -15.58 -2.15 -2.71
C ASP A 166 -14.47 -1.39 -3.46
N ARG A 167 -13.63 -0.69 -2.69
CA ARG A 167 -12.60 0.20 -3.25
C ARG A 167 -11.49 -0.57 -3.98
N ASP A 168 -11.26 -1.83 -3.64
CA ASP A 168 -10.21 -2.66 -4.22
C ASP A 168 -10.60 -3.21 -5.60
N ILE A 169 -11.89 -3.21 -5.97
CA ILE A 169 -12.34 -3.71 -7.29
C ILE A 169 -12.49 -2.63 -8.37
N ILE A 170 -12.48 -1.34 -8.01
CA ILE A 170 -12.78 -0.22 -8.94
C ILE A 170 -11.98 -0.30 -10.23
N VAL A 171 -10.68 -0.61 -10.15
CA VAL A 171 -9.81 -0.67 -11.32
C VAL A 171 -10.12 -1.86 -12.21
N LEU A 172 -10.49 -3.00 -11.63
CA LEU A 172 -10.81 -4.24 -12.35
C LEU A 172 -12.22 -4.19 -12.96
N ALA A 173 -13.17 -3.57 -12.26
CA ALA A 173 -14.54 -3.41 -12.73
C ALA A 173 -14.68 -2.32 -13.81
N ASN A 174 -13.85 -1.26 -13.77
CA ASN A 174 -14.00 -0.11 -14.67
C ASN A 174 -14.06 -0.43 -16.18
N PRO A 175 -13.25 -1.37 -16.74
CA PRO A 175 -13.41 -1.79 -18.13
C PRO A 175 -14.81 -2.34 -18.47
N GLU A 176 -15.45 -3.04 -17.52
CA GLU A 176 -16.81 -3.56 -17.68
C GLU A 176 -17.87 -2.46 -17.53
N ILE A 177 -17.67 -1.56 -16.56
CA ILE A 177 -18.52 -0.36 -16.38
C ILE A 177 -18.49 0.50 -17.66
N ALA A 178 -17.33 0.63 -18.28
CA ALA A 178 -17.13 1.36 -19.53
C ALA A 178 -17.57 0.57 -20.78
N GLN A 179 -18.14 -0.63 -20.63
CA GLN A 179 -18.63 -1.48 -21.71
C GLN A 179 -17.57 -1.78 -22.79
N LEU A 180 -16.31 -1.94 -22.39
CA LEU A 180 -15.22 -2.25 -23.32
C LEU A 180 -15.33 -3.68 -23.85
N ALA A 181 -14.68 -3.93 -24.99
CA ALA A 181 -14.67 -5.26 -25.60
C ALA A 181 -14.10 -6.33 -24.63
N PRO A 182 -14.63 -7.58 -24.63
CA PRO A 182 -14.20 -8.64 -23.71
C PRO A 182 -12.68 -8.89 -23.69
N ILE A 183 -12.01 -8.73 -24.83
CA ILE A 183 -10.55 -8.88 -24.92
C ILE A 183 -9.79 -7.82 -24.10
N VAL A 184 -10.33 -6.60 -24.01
CA VAL A 184 -9.71 -5.52 -23.24
C VAL A 184 -9.89 -5.78 -21.74
N ILE A 185 -11.08 -6.20 -21.33
CA ILE A 185 -11.38 -6.59 -19.95
C ILE A 185 -10.44 -7.72 -19.52
N ALA A 186 -10.33 -8.77 -20.34
CA ALA A 186 -9.45 -9.91 -20.06
C ALA A 186 -7.97 -9.51 -19.99
N LEU A 187 -7.51 -8.60 -20.86
CA LEU A 187 -6.13 -8.12 -20.85
C LEU A 187 -5.81 -7.32 -19.58
N VAL A 188 -6.73 -6.45 -19.14
CA VAL A 188 -6.56 -5.68 -17.89
C VAL A 188 -6.54 -6.60 -16.68
N ALA A 189 -7.47 -7.57 -16.59
CA ALA A 189 -7.51 -8.55 -15.51
C ALA A 189 -6.24 -9.41 -15.48
N ALA A 190 -5.79 -9.91 -16.64
CA ALA A 190 -4.55 -10.68 -16.75
C ALA A 190 -3.31 -9.86 -16.36
N GLY A 191 -3.23 -8.60 -16.77
CA GLY A 191 -2.16 -7.68 -16.40
C GLY A 191 -2.13 -7.39 -14.89
N GLY A 192 -3.29 -7.15 -14.28
CA GLY A 192 -3.42 -6.96 -12.83
C GLY A 192 -2.97 -8.17 -12.03
N LEU A 193 -3.41 -9.38 -12.43
CA LEU A 193 -2.96 -10.64 -11.83
C LEU A 193 -1.46 -10.86 -12.00
N ALA A 194 -0.91 -10.60 -13.19
CA ALA A 194 0.52 -10.73 -13.47
C ALA A 194 1.36 -9.78 -12.58
N ALA A 195 0.91 -8.54 -12.39
CA ALA A 195 1.58 -7.57 -11.53
C ALA A 195 1.56 -7.99 -10.05
N ALA A 196 0.41 -8.48 -9.55
CA ALA A 196 0.27 -8.99 -8.19
C ALA A 196 1.18 -10.21 -7.94
N LEU A 197 1.16 -11.19 -8.84
CA LEU A 197 1.98 -12.40 -8.74
C LEU A 197 3.48 -12.11 -8.85
N SER A 198 3.87 -11.17 -9.71
CA SER A 198 5.28 -10.75 -9.84
C SER A 198 5.82 -10.16 -8.53
N THR A 199 5.02 -9.32 -7.88
CA THR A 199 5.39 -8.69 -6.59
C THR A 199 5.41 -9.72 -5.46
N ALA A 200 4.38 -10.56 -5.38
CA ALA A 200 4.29 -11.61 -4.36
C ALA A 200 5.48 -12.57 -4.43
N SER A 201 5.84 -13.04 -5.63
CA SER A 201 7.00 -13.92 -5.84
C SER A 201 8.31 -13.27 -5.38
N GLY A 202 8.54 -12.00 -5.76
CA GLY A 202 9.74 -11.27 -5.36
C GLY A 202 9.87 -11.07 -3.85
N LEU A 203 8.78 -10.68 -3.18
CA LEU A 203 8.77 -10.48 -1.72
C LEU A 203 8.89 -11.80 -0.96
N LEU A 204 8.21 -12.86 -1.41
CA LEU A 204 8.33 -14.19 -0.81
C LEU A 204 9.77 -14.72 -0.90
N LEU A 205 10.45 -14.52 -2.03
CA LEU A 205 11.85 -14.90 -2.19
C LEU A 205 12.77 -14.09 -1.28
N ALA A 206 12.53 -12.79 -1.15
CA ALA A 206 13.30 -11.92 -0.26
C ALA A 206 13.14 -12.34 1.21
N MET A 207 11.91 -12.60 1.66
CA MET A 207 11.64 -13.12 3.02
C MET A 207 12.28 -14.49 3.25
N SER A 208 12.17 -15.39 2.27
CA SER A 208 12.78 -16.72 2.31
C SER A 208 14.30 -16.65 2.48
N SER A 209 14.96 -15.76 1.73
CA SER A 209 16.40 -15.53 1.82
C SER A 209 16.79 -14.92 3.17
N ALA A 210 16.06 -13.91 3.65
CA ALA A 210 16.33 -13.29 4.93
C ALA A 210 16.21 -14.29 6.09
N VAL A 211 15.16 -15.12 6.09
CA VAL A 211 14.97 -16.12 7.15
C VAL A 211 15.98 -17.26 7.02
N SER A 212 16.24 -17.78 5.82
CA SER A 212 17.16 -18.91 5.64
C SER A 212 18.63 -18.55 5.83
N HIS A 213 19.06 -17.38 5.35
CA HIS A 213 20.46 -16.94 5.43
C HIS A 213 20.75 -16.10 6.68
N ASP A 214 19.95 -15.06 6.95
CA ASP A 214 20.27 -14.11 8.02
C ASP A 214 19.87 -14.61 9.39
N ILE A 215 18.74 -15.33 9.51
CA ILE A 215 18.28 -15.88 10.79
C ILE A 215 18.79 -17.31 10.97
N TYR A 216 18.36 -18.23 10.11
CA TYR A 216 18.62 -19.66 10.31
C TYR A 216 20.11 -19.99 10.20
N TYR A 217 20.77 -19.58 9.10
CA TYR A 217 22.20 -19.88 8.94
C TYR A 217 23.09 -19.02 9.83
N ARG A 218 23.00 -17.68 9.80
CA ARG A 218 23.95 -16.83 10.53
C ARG A 218 23.75 -16.83 12.06
N VAL A 219 22.52 -16.99 12.56
CA VAL A 219 22.22 -16.84 14.00
C VAL A 219 21.92 -18.19 14.67
N ILE A 220 21.03 -19.01 14.09
CA ILE A 220 20.55 -20.23 14.76
C ILE A 220 21.50 -21.41 14.55
N ARG A 221 21.93 -21.65 13.31
CA ARG A 221 22.71 -22.84 12.92
C ARG A 221 23.79 -22.51 11.87
N PRO A 222 24.95 -21.98 12.30
CA PRO A 222 26.07 -21.60 11.42
C PRO A 222 26.74 -22.76 10.66
N ASP A 223 26.47 -23.99 11.05
CA ASP A 223 26.95 -25.22 10.40
C ASP A 223 25.93 -25.80 9.40
N ALA A 224 24.80 -25.14 9.15
CA ALA A 224 23.74 -25.69 8.33
C ALA A 224 24.18 -25.96 6.88
N THR A 225 23.88 -27.15 6.38
CA THR A 225 24.11 -27.55 4.98
C THR A 225 23.21 -26.75 4.03
N GLU A 226 23.56 -26.69 2.74
CA GLU A 226 22.74 -26.01 1.72
C GLU A 226 21.32 -26.56 1.66
N SER A 227 21.15 -27.88 1.78
CA SER A 227 19.85 -28.53 1.81
C SER A 227 18.98 -28.09 2.99
N GLN A 228 19.58 -27.91 4.16
CA GLN A 228 18.87 -27.44 5.36
C GLN A 228 18.47 -25.96 5.23
N ARG A 229 19.32 -25.12 4.63
CA ARG A 229 18.99 -23.71 4.37
C ARG A 229 17.85 -23.59 3.37
N LEU A 230 17.90 -24.37 2.29
CA LEU A 230 16.82 -24.43 1.29
C LEU A 230 15.51 -24.91 1.91
N LEU A 231 15.56 -25.92 2.79
CA LEU A 231 14.37 -26.39 3.51
C LEU A 231 13.78 -25.29 4.41
N ALA A 232 14.61 -24.61 5.21
CA ALA A 232 14.17 -23.50 6.05
C ALA A 232 13.52 -22.39 5.22
N GLY A 233 14.12 -22.04 4.07
CA GLY A 233 13.56 -21.07 3.13
C GLY A 233 12.20 -21.49 2.57
N ARG A 234 12.03 -22.76 2.19
CA ARG A 234 10.74 -23.29 1.67
C ARG A 234 9.66 -23.34 2.74
N ILE A 235 10.00 -23.73 3.97
CA ILE A 235 9.07 -23.71 5.10
C ILE A 235 8.59 -22.28 5.35
N MET A 236 9.50 -21.30 5.31
CA MET A 236 9.12 -19.90 5.46
C MET A 236 8.19 -19.43 4.33
N ILE A 237 8.42 -19.82 3.07
CA ILE A 237 7.51 -19.49 1.97
C ILE A 237 6.10 -20.05 2.24
N LEU A 238 6.00 -21.32 2.66
CA LEU A 238 4.72 -21.94 2.97
C LEU A 238 3.99 -21.20 4.12
N LEU A 239 4.69 -20.90 5.21
CA LEU A 239 4.13 -20.16 6.34
C LEU A 239 3.67 -18.76 5.93
N ALA A 240 4.47 -18.05 5.11
CA ALA A 240 4.11 -16.74 4.59
C ALA A 240 2.86 -16.78 3.70
N ILE A 241 2.73 -17.80 2.84
CA ILE A 241 1.55 -17.99 1.98
C ILE A 241 0.30 -18.28 2.83
N LEU A 242 0.39 -19.15 3.84
CA LEU A 242 -0.74 -19.45 4.71
C LEU A 242 -1.22 -18.21 5.48
N LEU A 243 -0.27 -17.44 6.02
CA LEU A 243 -0.57 -16.22 6.75
C LEU A 243 -1.13 -15.11 5.84
N ALA A 244 -0.55 -14.93 4.64
CA ALA A 244 -1.06 -14.01 3.64
C ALA A 244 -2.46 -14.42 3.15
N GLY A 245 -2.71 -15.71 2.95
CA GLY A 245 -4.03 -16.22 2.58
C GLY A 245 -5.08 -15.97 3.66
N TRP A 246 -4.71 -16.13 4.94
CA TRP A 246 -5.62 -15.83 6.05
C TRP A 246 -5.98 -14.34 6.13
N PHE A 247 -5.01 -13.44 6.00
CA PHE A 247 -5.26 -11.99 5.92
C PHE A 247 -5.97 -11.56 4.63
N GLY A 248 -5.83 -12.32 3.53
CA GLY A 248 -6.58 -12.08 2.30
C GLY A 248 -8.08 -12.38 2.46
N ILE A 249 -8.44 -13.34 3.31
CA ILE A 249 -9.83 -13.66 3.64
C ILE A 249 -10.39 -12.69 4.70
N HIS A 250 -9.55 -12.23 5.63
CA HIS A 250 -9.92 -11.30 6.70
C HIS A 250 -9.07 -10.03 6.63
N PRO A 251 -9.32 -9.14 5.64
CA PRO A 251 -8.52 -7.94 5.48
C PRO A 251 -8.70 -7.01 6.69
N PRO A 252 -7.61 -6.56 7.35
CA PRO A 252 -7.70 -5.65 8.49
C PRO A 252 -8.06 -4.21 8.10
N GLY A 253 -8.23 -3.95 6.80
CA GLY A 253 -8.62 -2.68 6.23
C GLY A 253 -8.42 -2.70 4.73
N PHE A 254 -8.71 -1.57 4.08
CA PHE A 254 -8.43 -1.36 2.66
C PHE A 254 -6.94 -1.63 2.37
N VAL A 255 -6.65 -2.38 1.30
CA VAL A 255 -5.28 -2.85 1.00
C VAL A 255 -4.28 -1.69 0.97
N GLY A 256 -4.66 -0.55 0.38
CA GLY A 256 -3.80 0.64 0.34
C GLY A 256 -3.41 1.20 1.71
N GLN A 257 -4.29 1.09 2.73
CA GLN A 257 -3.99 1.54 4.09
C GLN A 257 -2.99 0.59 4.78
N VAL A 258 -3.22 -0.72 4.65
CA VAL A 258 -2.34 -1.74 5.22
C VAL A 258 -0.94 -1.63 4.64
N VAL A 259 -0.86 -1.39 3.32
CA VAL A 259 0.40 -1.11 2.62
C VAL A 259 1.05 0.15 3.17
N ALA A 260 0.32 1.27 3.29
CA ALA A 260 0.89 2.52 3.81
C ALA A 260 1.48 2.36 5.22
N ILE A 261 0.80 1.62 6.10
CA ILE A 261 1.30 1.28 7.44
C ILE A 261 2.60 0.46 7.37
N ALA A 262 2.65 -0.57 6.51
CA ALA A 262 3.85 -1.39 6.34
C ALA A 262 5.04 -0.57 5.84
N PHE A 263 4.82 0.33 4.88
CA PHE A 263 5.86 1.25 4.42
C PHE A 263 6.26 2.26 5.50
N GLY A 264 5.31 2.74 6.31
CA GLY A 264 5.60 3.59 7.46
C GLY A 264 6.49 2.90 8.50
N LEU A 265 6.25 1.62 8.80
CA LEU A 265 7.12 0.81 9.64
C LEU A 265 8.52 0.65 9.05
N ALA A 266 8.63 0.44 7.73
CA ALA A 266 9.91 0.36 7.03
C ALA A 266 10.67 1.70 7.05
N ALA A 267 9.96 2.83 6.88
CA ALA A 267 10.51 4.17 6.97
C ALA A 267 11.05 4.46 8.38
N ALA A 268 10.31 4.04 9.41
CA ALA A 268 10.69 4.27 10.80
C ALA A 268 11.85 3.39 11.29
N SER A 269 12.12 2.26 10.63
CA SER A 269 13.12 1.27 11.07
C SER A 269 14.38 1.29 10.21
N ASN A 270 14.26 0.98 8.91
CA ASN A 270 15.41 0.66 8.06
C ASN A 270 16.03 1.90 7.41
N PHE A 271 15.21 2.89 7.03
CA PHE A 271 15.70 4.02 6.27
C PHE A 271 16.76 4.86 7.01
N PRO A 272 16.56 5.29 8.28
CA PRO A 272 17.54 6.12 8.97
C PRO A 272 18.89 5.44 9.20
N PRO A 273 18.97 4.15 9.61
CA PRO A 273 20.25 3.43 9.68
C PRO A 273 20.96 3.34 8.33
N ILE A 274 20.24 3.11 7.23
CA ILE A 274 20.83 3.08 5.88
C ILE A 274 21.37 4.46 5.50
N LEU A 275 20.57 5.51 5.70
CA LEU A 275 20.96 6.89 5.38
C LEU A 275 22.20 7.31 6.18
N LEU A 276 22.18 7.10 7.50
CA LEU A 276 23.28 7.45 8.39
C LEU A 276 24.52 6.58 8.14
N GLY A 277 24.35 5.29 7.84
CA GLY A 277 25.47 4.40 7.49
C GLY A 277 26.17 4.80 6.19
N ILE A 278 25.42 5.32 5.21
CA ILE A 278 26.00 5.81 3.95
C ILE A 278 26.58 7.22 4.15
N PHE A 279 25.88 8.14 4.81
CA PHE A 279 26.19 9.59 4.80
C PHE A 279 26.82 10.16 6.08
N ASP A 280 26.97 9.38 7.15
CA ASP A 280 27.69 9.78 8.37
C ASP A 280 28.73 8.75 8.82
N LYS A 281 30.02 9.13 8.77
CA LYS A 281 31.14 8.25 9.14
C LYS A 281 31.13 7.88 10.63
N ARG A 282 30.44 8.66 11.47
CA ARG A 282 30.46 8.46 12.93
C ARG A 282 29.37 7.53 13.44
N THR A 283 28.39 7.20 12.61
CA THR A 283 27.30 6.30 13.00
C THR A 283 27.86 4.93 13.36
N ASN A 284 27.56 4.45 14.57
CA ASN A 284 27.96 3.14 15.05
C ASN A 284 26.74 2.22 15.25
N SER A 285 27.00 0.94 15.52
CA SER A 285 25.95 -0.07 15.71
C SER A 285 25.04 0.26 16.90
N THR A 286 25.58 0.77 18.00
CA THR A 286 24.80 1.13 19.20
C THR A 286 23.78 2.24 18.89
N GLY A 287 24.20 3.30 18.19
CA GLY A 287 23.30 4.35 17.74
C GLY A 287 22.24 3.82 16.77
N ALA A 288 22.65 3.05 15.76
CA ALA A 288 21.73 2.47 14.79
C ALA A 288 20.66 1.56 15.43
N ILE A 289 21.05 0.70 16.37
CA ILE A 289 20.12 -0.19 17.10
C ILE A 289 19.19 0.61 18.00
N ALA A 290 19.71 1.60 18.74
CA ALA A 290 18.89 2.44 19.61
C ALA A 290 17.83 3.22 18.81
N GLY A 291 18.22 3.85 17.70
CA GLY A 291 17.30 4.54 16.81
C GLY A 291 16.25 3.60 16.22
N LEU A 292 16.67 2.41 15.76
CA LEU A 292 15.77 1.41 15.22
C LEU A 292 14.73 0.95 16.25
N LEU A 293 15.15 0.64 17.47
CA LEU A 293 14.24 0.22 18.55
C LEU A 293 13.25 1.32 18.90
N VAL A 294 13.68 2.58 18.99
CA VAL A 294 12.80 3.70 19.32
C VAL A 294 11.83 3.99 18.18
N GLY A 295 12.30 4.14 16.94
CA GLY A 295 11.44 4.48 15.81
C GLY A 295 10.48 3.36 15.44
N PHE A 296 10.97 2.12 15.37
CA PHE A 296 10.12 0.95 15.13
C PHE A 296 9.14 0.75 16.28
N GLY A 297 9.62 0.75 17.53
CA GLY A 297 8.78 0.55 18.71
C GLY A 297 7.67 1.60 18.81
N PHE A 298 8.01 2.88 18.65
CA PHE A 298 7.03 3.98 18.64
C PHE A 298 5.98 3.78 17.54
N THR A 299 6.42 3.54 16.30
CA THR A 299 5.51 3.40 15.15
C THR A 299 4.61 2.18 15.31
N PHE A 300 5.19 1.05 15.71
CA PHE A 300 4.46 -0.20 15.90
C PHE A 300 3.41 -0.07 17.00
N ILE A 301 3.78 0.50 18.16
CA ILE A 301 2.83 0.72 19.25
C ILE A 301 1.73 1.70 18.82
N MET A 302 2.07 2.82 18.18
CA MET A 302 1.06 3.78 17.73
C MET A 302 0.09 3.17 16.71
N VAL A 303 0.58 2.39 15.75
CA VAL A 303 -0.28 1.67 14.80
C VAL A 303 -1.23 0.73 15.52
N LEU A 304 -0.75 -0.04 16.50
CA LEU A 304 -1.59 -0.93 17.31
C LEU A 304 -2.68 -0.17 18.09
N LEU A 305 -2.35 1.01 18.64
CA LEU A 305 -3.30 1.85 19.36
C LEU A 305 -4.30 2.55 18.44
N MET A 306 -3.88 2.95 17.24
CA MET A 306 -4.70 3.66 16.25
C MET A 306 -5.59 2.75 15.40
N LYS A 307 -5.24 1.47 15.30
CA LYS A 307 -6.05 0.44 14.63
C LYS A 307 -6.54 -0.62 15.63
N SER A 308 -6.70 -0.24 16.90
CA SER A 308 -7.09 -1.18 17.96
C SER A 308 -8.50 -1.75 17.76
N ASP A 309 -9.36 -1.02 17.07
CA ASP A 309 -10.69 -1.45 16.63
C ASP A 309 -10.61 -2.62 15.66
N ALA A 310 -9.74 -2.51 14.65
CA ALA A 310 -9.54 -3.56 13.64
C ALA A 310 -8.71 -4.75 14.17
N ILE A 311 -7.75 -4.50 15.05
CA ILE A 311 -6.78 -5.51 15.50
C ILE A 311 -7.24 -6.22 16.77
N PHE A 312 -7.76 -5.47 17.75
CA PHE A 312 -8.15 -5.99 19.07
C PHE A 312 -9.67 -6.02 19.28
N GLY A 313 -10.46 -5.50 18.34
CA GLY A 313 -11.93 -5.46 18.45
C GLY A 313 -12.45 -4.43 19.46
N THR A 314 -11.70 -3.37 19.73
CA THR A 314 -12.21 -2.27 20.57
C THR A 314 -13.33 -1.51 19.86
N ALA A 315 -14.29 -0.94 20.60
CA ALA A 315 -15.41 -0.22 19.98
C ALA A 315 -14.98 1.03 19.19
N THR A 316 -13.88 1.66 19.61
CA THR A 316 -13.23 2.77 18.91
C THR A 316 -11.71 2.62 19.03
N PRO A 317 -10.91 3.27 18.16
CA PRO A 317 -9.47 3.36 18.33
C PRO A 317 -9.10 3.97 19.69
N ILE A 318 -8.14 3.35 20.41
CA ILE A 318 -7.64 3.88 21.68
C ILE A 318 -7.01 5.26 21.49
N VAL A 319 -6.27 5.42 20.37
CA VAL A 319 -5.71 6.69 19.93
C VAL A 319 -6.30 7.00 18.55
N PRO A 320 -7.22 7.96 18.40
CA PRO A 320 -7.84 8.22 17.10
C PRO A 320 -6.84 8.80 16.08
N ASP A 321 -6.00 9.73 16.53
CA ASP A 321 -4.94 10.34 15.74
C ASP A 321 -3.79 10.82 16.65
N PHE A 322 -2.64 11.12 16.06
CA PHE A 322 -1.50 11.71 16.76
C PHE A 322 -1.24 13.11 16.20
N PHE A 323 -1.83 14.13 16.81
CA PHE A 323 -1.77 15.52 16.34
C PHE A 323 -2.27 15.71 14.91
N GLY A 324 -3.35 15.01 14.55
CA GLY A 324 -3.93 15.02 13.21
C GLY A 324 -3.20 14.13 12.19
N ILE A 325 -2.25 13.29 12.63
CA ILE A 325 -1.60 12.25 11.83
C ILE A 325 -2.31 10.92 12.05
N SER A 326 -2.65 10.23 10.97
CA SER A 326 -3.27 8.91 11.02
C SER A 326 -2.24 7.79 11.18
N ALA A 327 -2.73 6.56 11.40
CA ALA A 327 -1.87 5.37 11.43
C ALA A 327 -1.04 5.18 10.14
N GLU A 328 -1.54 5.62 8.99
CA GLU A 328 -0.82 5.51 7.72
C GLU A 328 0.36 6.50 7.63
N GLY A 329 0.29 7.63 8.33
CA GLY A 329 1.31 8.69 8.32
C GLY A 329 2.31 8.63 9.48
N ILE A 330 1.98 7.91 10.56
CA ILE A 330 2.75 7.93 11.82
C ILE A 330 4.21 7.45 11.66
N GLY A 331 4.48 6.63 10.64
CA GLY A 331 5.84 6.18 10.29
C GLY A 331 6.80 7.32 9.98
N ALA A 332 6.32 8.47 9.50
CA ALA A 332 7.15 9.66 9.29
C ALA A 332 7.71 10.20 10.63
N ILE A 333 6.90 10.19 11.69
CA ILE A 333 7.34 10.59 13.03
C ILE A 333 8.31 9.57 13.59
N GLY A 334 8.01 8.27 13.45
CA GLY A 334 8.93 7.20 13.83
C GLY A 334 10.29 7.29 13.16
N MET A 335 10.32 7.66 11.86
CA MET A 335 11.55 7.89 11.11
C MET A 335 12.37 9.04 11.69
N VAL A 336 11.74 10.17 12.00
CA VAL A 336 12.41 11.32 12.62
C VAL A 336 12.96 10.94 13.99
N LEU A 337 12.17 10.23 14.82
CA LEU A 337 12.61 9.74 16.12
C LEU A 337 13.83 8.82 16.00
N ASN A 338 13.79 7.86 15.08
CA ASN A 338 14.93 6.98 14.81
C ASN A 338 16.16 7.80 14.40
N LEU A 339 16.02 8.71 13.44
CA LEU A 339 17.13 9.53 12.96
C LEU A 339 17.77 10.37 14.08
N VAL A 340 16.95 11.02 14.90
CA VAL A 340 17.42 11.84 16.03
C VAL A 340 18.12 10.98 17.08
N ILE A 341 17.52 9.85 17.47
CA ILE A 341 18.09 8.96 18.49
C ILE A 341 19.36 8.28 17.98
N ALA A 342 19.35 7.77 16.75
CA ALA A 342 20.52 7.14 16.15
C ALA A 342 21.68 8.13 16.07
N TYR A 343 21.40 9.35 15.62
CA TYR A 343 22.41 10.40 15.57
C TYR A 343 22.93 10.74 16.97
N ALA A 344 22.05 11.07 17.94
CA ALA A 344 22.46 11.46 19.28
C ALA A 344 23.26 10.34 20.00
N VAL A 345 22.73 9.12 20.02
CA VAL A 345 23.38 7.98 20.69
C VAL A 345 24.71 7.64 20.05
N SER A 346 24.85 7.73 18.72
CA SER A 346 26.12 7.48 18.04
C SER A 346 27.22 8.48 18.42
N ARG A 347 26.86 9.72 18.76
CA ARG A 347 27.82 10.74 19.24
C ARG A 347 28.20 10.53 20.70
N MET A 348 27.29 9.97 21.50
CA MET A 348 27.51 9.68 22.91
C MET A 348 28.26 8.36 23.16
N THR A 349 28.44 7.54 22.11
CA THR A 349 29.07 6.23 22.19
C THR A 349 30.39 6.17 21.39
N PRO A 350 31.23 5.14 21.60
CA PRO A 350 32.54 5.06 20.96
C PRO A 350 32.48 5.10 19.43
N PRO A 351 33.50 5.68 18.75
CA PRO A 351 33.57 5.67 17.30
C PRO A 351 33.50 4.25 16.72
N PRO A 352 32.96 4.08 15.50
CA PRO A 352 33.25 2.87 14.74
C PRO A 352 34.78 2.78 14.46
N PRO A 353 35.35 1.57 14.34
CA PRO A 353 36.75 1.36 13.99
C PRO A 353 37.15 2.11 12.71
N GLN A 354 38.43 2.50 12.59
CA GLN A 354 38.92 3.29 11.45
C GLN A 354 38.66 2.59 10.11
N GLU A 355 38.86 1.28 10.05
CA GLU A 355 38.57 0.45 8.86
C GLU A 355 37.13 0.62 8.34
N ILE A 356 36.15 0.75 9.24
CA ILE A 356 34.74 0.95 8.87
C ILE A 356 34.52 2.37 8.36
N GLN A 357 35.18 3.37 8.94
CA GLN A 357 35.09 4.75 8.48
C GLN A 357 35.68 4.90 7.07
N ASP A 358 36.82 4.25 6.83
CA ASP A 358 37.51 4.24 5.53
C ASP A 358 36.67 3.50 4.48
N LEU A 359 36.00 2.40 4.86
CA LEU A 359 35.05 1.70 4.00
C LEU A 359 33.90 2.63 3.57
N VAL A 360 33.27 3.34 4.50
CA VAL A 360 32.18 4.29 4.20
C VAL A 360 32.67 5.40 3.25
N GLU A 361 33.90 5.86 3.41
CA GLU A 361 34.50 6.87 2.54
C GLU A 361 34.74 6.35 1.11
N SER A 362 35.25 5.13 0.98
CA SER A 362 35.47 4.48 -0.32
C SER A 362 34.18 4.23 -1.10
N VAL A 363 33.05 3.97 -0.41
CA VAL A 363 31.74 3.79 -1.04
C VAL A 363 31.19 5.11 -1.59
N ARG A 364 31.50 6.26 -0.96
CA ARG A 364 31.05 7.57 -1.44
C ARG A 364 31.87 8.13 -2.59
N LEU A 365 33.18 7.88 -2.55
CA LEU A 365 34.14 8.36 -3.53
C LEU A 365 34.67 7.16 -4.29
N PRO A 366 33.97 6.67 -5.33
CA PRO A 366 34.48 5.59 -6.14
C PRO A 366 35.82 6.03 -6.74
N SER A 367 36.87 5.25 -6.48
CA SER A 367 38.20 5.45 -7.05
C SER A 367 38.10 5.52 -8.58
N GLY A 368 38.34 6.72 -9.13
CA GLY A 368 38.14 6.99 -10.55
C GLY A 368 37.86 8.45 -10.91
N ILE A 369 37.59 9.33 -9.94
CA ILE A 369 37.77 10.78 -10.17
C ILE A 369 39.27 11.03 -10.03
N GLY A 370 39.98 10.89 -11.14
CA GLY A 370 41.37 11.32 -11.24
C GLY A 370 41.48 12.75 -10.72
N GLU A 371 42.56 12.99 -9.97
CA GLU A 371 43.00 14.32 -9.59
C GLU A 371 42.70 15.31 -10.72
N ALA A 372 41.92 16.35 -10.43
CA ALA A 372 41.90 17.51 -11.28
C ALA A 372 43.34 18.03 -11.30
N ALA A 373 44.08 17.65 -12.33
CA ALA A 373 45.39 18.19 -12.61
C ALA A 373 45.25 19.71 -12.68
N ALA A 374 46.02 20.38 -11.83
CA ALA A 374 46.14 21.82 -11.82
C ALA A 374 46.45 22.33 -13.24
N HIS A 375 45.72 23.36 -13.65
CA HIS A 375 46.17 24.34 -14.63
C HIS A 375 45.83 25.74 -14.13
#